data_AF-A0A535Q151-F1
#
_entry.id   AF-A0A535Q151-F1
#
_cell.length_a   1.000
_cell.length_b   1.000
_cell.length_c   1.000
_cell.angle_alpha   90.00
_cell.angle_beta   90.00
_cell.angle_gamma   90.00
#
_symmetry.space_group_name_H-M   'P 1'
#
loop_
_entity.id
_entity.type
_entity.pdbx_description
1 polymer ?
#
loop_
_entity_poly.entity_id
_entity_poly.type
_entity_poly.pdbx_seq_one_letter_code
_entity_poly.pdbx_strand_id
1 'polypeptide(L)' 'LTIDFVVVPDRAQLSELVQRVRDGRLRTNIGNVAAFDDAVAAFNPTERIKGKTIIRVHP' A
#
# COMPACT_ATOMS: atom_id res chain seq x y z
N LEU A 1 -6.79 29.96 -9.73
CA LEU A 1 -5.41 29.50 -9.46
C LEU A 1 -5.51 28.06 -9.00
N THR A 2 -4.97 27.10 -9.74
CA THR A 2 -4.93 25.69 -9.33
C THR A 2 -3.68 25.50 -8.48
N ILE A 3 -3.82 24.93 -7.28
CA ILE A 3 -2.69 24.60 -6.41
C ILE A 3 -2.56 23.09 -6.42
N ASP A 4 -1.43 22.61 -6.92
CA ASP A 4 -1.05 21.20 -6.84
C ASP A 4 -0.16 21.00 -5.60
N PHE A 5 -0.46 19.98 -4.81
CA PHE A 5 0.35 19.61 -3.66
C PHE A 5 1.09 18.30 -3.94
N VAL A 6 2.38 18.28 -3.64
CA VAL A 6 3.16 17.05 -3.56
C VAL A 6 3.32 16.71 -2.09
N VAL A 7 2.73 15.58 -1.67
CA VAL A 7 2.90 15.06 -0.31
C VAL A 7 4.06 14.08 -0.31
N VAL A 8 5.08 14.38 0.48
CA VAL A 8 6.24 13.50 0.68
C VAL A 8 6.15 12.90 2.08
N PRO A 9 6.29 11.58 2.25
CA PRO A 9 6.29 10.98 3.56
C PRO A 9 7.52 11.40 4.37
N ASP A 10 7.34 11.61 5.67
CA ASP A 10 8.43 11.81 6.61
C ASP A 10 9.26 10.52 6.74
N ARG A 11 10.55 10.58 6.40
CA ARG A 11 11.46 9.44 6.45
C ARG A 11 11.71 8.92 7.88
N ALA A 12 11.65 9.79 8.89
CA ALA A 12 11.80 9.39 10.28
C ALA A 12 10.61 8.52 10.72
N GLN A 13 9.40 8.93 10.35
CA GLN A 13 8.17 8.16 10.63
C GLN A 13 8.14 6.83 9.88
N LEU A 14 8.58 6.79 8.62
CA LEU A 14 8.71 5.52 7.89
C LEU A 14 9.69 4.55 8.58
N SER A 15 10.81 5.07 9.10
CA SER A 15 11.80 4.26 9.82
C SER A 15 11.20 3.67 11.10
N GLU A 16 10.37 4.44 11.80
CA GLU A 16 9.63 3.95 12.97
C GLU A 16 8.65 2.83 12.61
N LEU A 17 7.90 2.98 11.51
CA LEU A 17 6.98 1.94 11.03
C LEU A 17 7.73 0.65 10.71
N VAL A 18 8.90 0.72 10.08
CA VAL A 18 9.76 -0.44 9.81
C VAL A 18 10.13 -1.14 11.12
N GLN A 19 10.56 -0.39 12.14
CA GLN A 19 10.92 -0.99 13.42
C GLN A 19 9.73 -1.70 14.07
N ARG A 20 8.54 -1.06 14.08
CA ARG A 20 7.32 -1.66 14.63
C ARG A 20 6.87 -2.92 13.90
N VAL A 21 7.08 -3.00 12.58
CA VAL A 21 6.82 -4.22 11.80
C VAL A 21 7.78 -5.34 12.18
N ARG A 22 9.08 -5.03 12.30
CA ARG A 22 10.11 -6.01 12.72
C ARG A 22 9.87 -6.54 14.12
N ASP A 23 9.43 -5.69 15.03
CA ASP A 23 9.11 -6.06 16.41
C ASP A 23 7.75 -6.78 16.52
N GLY A 24 7.03 -7.02 15.42
CA GLY A 24 5.73 -7.69 15.41
C GLY A 24 4.57 -6.86 15.98
N ARG A 25 4.79 -5.57 16.25
CA ARG A 25 3.81 -4.64 16.85
C ARG A 25 2.87 -4.01 15.81
N LEU A 26 3.17 -4.16 14.53
CA LEU A 26 2.33 -3.71 13.43
C LEU A 26 2.09 -4.84 12.44
N ARG A 27 0.82 -5.13 12.16
CA ARG A 27 0.40 -6.07 11.10
C ARG A 27 -0.17 -5.29 9.92
N THR A 28 0.35 -5.54 8.72
CA THR A 28 -0.22 -4.98 7.49
C THR A 28 -1.60 -5.57 7.23
N ASN A 29 -2.61 -4.72 7.07
CA ASN A 29 -3.93 -5.16 6.64
C ASN A 29 -3.93 -5.34 5.11
N ILE A 30 -3.65 -6.56 4.65
CA ILE A 30 -3.61 -6.92 3.23
C ILE A 30 -4.98 -7.48 2.85
N GLY A 31 -5.61 -6.84 1.87
CA GLY A 31 -6.94 -7.24 1.38
C GLY A 31 -6.88 -8.07 0.11
N ASN A 32 -5.97 -7.72 -0.80
CA ASN A 32 -5.81 -8.40 -2.08
C ASN A 32 -4.34 -8.40 -2.50
N VAL A 33 -3.88 -9.50 -3.10
CA VAL A 33 -2.59 -9.60 -3.75
C VAL A 33 -2.84 -10.06 -5.18
N ALA A 34 -2.47 -9.25 -6.17
CA ALA A 34 -2.71 -9.52 -7.57
C ALA A 34 -1.39 -9.55 -8.36
N ALA A 35 -1.38 -10.28 -9.48
CA ALA A 35 -0.27 -10.21 -10.42
C ALA A 35 -0.23 -8.85 -11.11
N PHE A 36 0.93 -8.50 -11.69
CA PHE A 36 1.08 -7.24 -12.41
C PHE A 36 0.11 -7.13 -13.60
N ASP A 37 -0.13 -8.22 -14.31
CA ASP A 37 -1.06 -8.26 -15.45
C ASP A 37 -2.50 -7.90 -15.04
N ASP A 38 -2.87 -8.16 -13.78
CA ASP A 38 -4.20 -7.89 -13.23
C ASP A 38 -4.29 -6.52 -12.52
N ALA A 39 -3.25 -5.70 -12.55
CA ALA A 39 -3.16 -4.48 -11.74
C ALA A 39 -4.34 -3.51 -11.97
N VAL A 40 -4.74 -3.32 -13.23
CA VAL A 40 -5.85 -2.41 -13.59
C VAL A 40 -7.17 -2.87 -12.96
N ALA A 41 -7.45 -4.17 -13.00
CA ALA A 41 -8.64 -4.75 -12.38
C ALA A 41 -8.56 -4.70 -10.85
N ALA A 42 -7.36 -4.96 -10.29
CA ALA A 42 -7.13 -4.95 -8.84
C ALA A 42 -7.32 -3.57 -8.20
N PHE A 43 -7.12 -2.47 -8.95
CA PHE A 43 -7.38 -1.09 -8.50
C PHE A 43 -8.80 -0.58 -8.82
N ASN A 44 -9.56 -1.29 -9.66
CA ASN A 44 -10.96 -0.96 -9.98
C ASN A 44 -11.89 -2.14 -9.65
N PRO A 45 -11.94 -2.59 -8.38
CA PRO A 45 -12.74 -3.74 -8.03
C PRO A 45 -14.25 -3.42 -8.11
N THR A 46 -15.04 -4.39 -8.54
CA THR A 46 -16.51 -4.31 -8.55
C THR A 46 -17.11 -4.26 -7.16
N GLU A 47 -16.35 -4.73 -6.15
CA GLU A 47 -16.73 -4.74 -4.75
C GLU A 47 -15.68 -4.07 -3.87
N ARG A 48 -16.10 -3.54 -2.72
CA ARG A 48 -15.20 -2.85 -1.80
C ARG A 48 -14.36 -3.84 -1.00
N ILE A 49 -13.04 -3.77 -1.18
CA ILE A 49 -12.06 -4.58 -0.45
C ILE A 49 -11.64 -3.85 0.84
N LYS A 50 -11.49 -4.59 1.95
CA LYS A 50 -10.87 -4.08 3.19
C LYS A 50 -9.36 -4.31 3.14
N GLY A 51 -8.58 -3.29 3.50
CA GLY A 51 -7.12 -3.37 3.52
C GLY A 51 -6.46 -2.83 2.26
N LYS A 52 -5.19 -3.17 2.07
CA LYS A 52 -4.36 -2.72 0.94
C LYS A 52 -4.34 -3.78 -0.17
N THR A 53 -4.43 -3.33 -1.41
CA THR A 53 -4.12 -4.11 -2.61
C THR A 53 -2.62 -4.06 -2.85
N ILE A 54 -1.96 -5.21 -3.00
CA ILE A 54 -0.53 -5.34 -3.32
C ILE A 54 -0.41 -5.95 -4.71
N ILE A 55 0.33 -5.29 -5.60
CA ILE A 55 0.67 -5.82 -6.91
C ILE A 55 2.02 -6.52 -6.84
N ARG A 56 2.04 -7.81 -7.12
CA ARG A 56 3.27 -8.58 -7.25
C ARG A 56 3.86 -8.38 -8.64
N VAL A 57 5.01 -7.72 -8.68
CA VAL A 57 5.71 -7.38 -9.93
C VAL A 57 6.75 -8.42 -10.37
N HIS A 58 7.20 -9.28 -9.46
CA HIS A 58 8.16 -10.34 -9.73
C HIS A 58 7.71 -11.65 -9.03
N PRO A 59 8.01 -12.83 -9.60
CA PRO A 59 7.66 -14.13 -9.02
C PRO A 59 8.08 -14.28 -7.55
#